data_AF-A0A924RWX9-F1
#
_entry.id   AF-A0A924RWX9-F1
#
_cell.length_a   1.000
_cell.length_b   1.000
_cell.length_c   1.000
_cell.angle_alpha   90.00
_cell.angle_beta   90.00
_cell.angle_gamma   90.00
#
_symmetry.space_group_name_H-M   'P 1'
#
loop_
_entity.id
_entity.type
_entity.pdbx_description
1 polymer ?
#
loop_
_entity_poly.entity_id
_entity_poly.type
_entity_poly.pdbx_seq_one_letter_code
_entity_poly.pdbx_strand_id
1 'polypeptide(L)'
;MADVTNILHPTEELNDDQLMRYLQGNLSDEQRNAIEQQMVTDDFTNDAVEGLEIVGNKAHLHTYIDKLNHQLQKSIAAKKQRKAKRKLADNSWIIIAISIILVLCVIGYYVLHLKLFS
;
A
#
# COMPACT_ATOMS: atom_id res chain seq x y z
N MET A 1 -17.17 14.29 -8.89
CA MET A 1 -16.17 13.32 -8.39
C MET A 1 -15.51 12.75 -9.63
N ALA A 2 -14.23 13.06 -9.87
CA ALA A 2 -13.53 12.59 -11.06
C ALA A 2 -13.24 11.10 -10.94
N ASP A 3 -13.57 10.38 -12.00
CA ASP A 3 -13.62 8.92 -12.09
C ASP A 3 -12.21 8.34 -12.26
N VAL A 4 -11.63 7.82 -11.16
CA VAL A 4 -10.26 7.29 -11.10
C VAL A 4 -10.10 5.89 -11.69
N THR A 5 -11.17 5.29 -12.22
CA THR A 5 -11.12 3.96 -12.85
C THR A 5 -10.74 3.98 -14.32
N ASN A 6 -10.66 5.16 -14.96
CA ASN A 6 -10.32 5.28 -16.38
C ASN A 6 -8.83 5.60 -16.64
N ILE A 7 -7.97 5.49 -15.62
CA ILE A 7 -6.53 5.79 -15.70
C ILE A 7 -5.70 4.52 -16.01
N LEU A 8 -6.34 3.34 -16.02
CA LEU A 8 -5.71 2.07 -16.36
C LEU A 8 -6.31 1.58 -17.67
N HIS A 9 -5.90 2.21 -18.78
CA HIS A 9 -6.15 1.65 -20.10
C HIS A 9 -5.24 0.42 -20.27
N PRO A 10 -5.76 -0.75 -20.66
CA PRO A 10 -4.95 -1.90 -21.01
C PRO A 10 -4.37 -1.67 -22.40
N THR A 11 -3.41 -0.77 -22.51
CA THR A 11 -2.51 -0.73 -23.68
C THR A 11 -1.61 -1.96 -23.61
N GLU A 12 -1.05 -2.41 -24.74
CA GLU A 12 0.03 -3.39 -24.71
C GLU A 12 1.25 -2.71 -24.07
N GLU A 13 1.24 -2.67 -22.73
CA GLU A 13 2.22 -1.97 -21.91
C GLU A 13 3.59 -2.59 -22.17
N LEU A 14 4.55 -1.74 -22.52
CA LEU A 14 5.93 -2.14 -22.61
C LEU A 14 6.38 -2.72 -21.26
N ASN A 15 6.94 -3.93 -21.30
CA ASN A 15 7.44 -4.57 -20.11
C ASN A 15 8.63 -3.77 -19.55
N ASP A 16 8.66 -3.54 -18.23
CA ASP A 16 9.75 -2.87 -17.50
C ASP A 16 11.15 -3.39 -17.91
N ASP A 17 11.27 -4.71 -18.13
CA ASP A 17 12.52 -5.33 -18.58
C ASP A 17 12.95 -4.88 -19.98
N GLN A 18 12.01 -4.63 -20.89
CA GLN A 18 12.28 -4.14 -22.24
C GLN A 18 12.72 -2.67 -22.21
N LEU A 19 12.04 -1.82 -21.41
CA LEU A 19 12.46 -0.43 -21.19
C LEU A 19 13.88 -0.36 -20.61
N MET A 20 14.18 -1.22 -19.65
CA MET A 20 15.50 -1.28 -19.04
C MET A 20 16.58 -1.64 -20.07
N ARG A 21 16.33 -2.64 -20.92
CA ARG A 21 17.27 -3.04 -22.00
C ARG A 21 17.42 -1.95 -23.06
N TYR A 22 16.34 -1.26 -23.40
CA TYR A 22 16.35 -0.11 -24.33
C TYR A 22 17.26 1.00 -23.82
N LEU A 23 17.09 1.37 -22.55
CA LEU A 23 17.96 2.35 -21.91
C LEU A 23 19.41 1.87 -21.87
N GLN A 24 19.67 0.62 -21.53
CA GLN A 24 21.03 0.09 -21.48
C GLN A 24 21.73 -0.01 -22.85
N GLY A 25 20.99 0.17 -23.96
CA GLY A 25 21.51 0.01 -25.32
C GLY A 25 21.69 -1.45 -25.75
N ASN A 26 21.05 -2.39 -25.05
CA ASN A 26 21.20 -3.85 -25.24
C ASN A 26 20.06 -4.45 -26.10
N LEU A 27 19.53 -3.71 -27.07
CA LEU A 27 18.45 -4.17 -27.97
C LEU A 27 18.91 -4.14 -29.43
N SER A 28 18.37 -5.04 -30.25
CA SER A 28 18.54 -4.98 -31.71
C SER A 28 17.79 -3.77 -32.29
N ASP A 29 18.20 -3.31 -33.47
CA ASP A 29 17.58 -2.13 -34.12
C ASP A 29 16.08 -2.30 -34.35
N GLU A 30 15.65 -3.52 -34.68
CA GLU A 30 14.23 -3.90 -34.82
C GLU A 30 13.45 -3.72 -33.51
N GLN A 31 14.04 -4.13 -32.38
CA GLN A 31 13.41 -4.00 -31.06
C GLN A 31 13.36 -2.56 -30.58
N ARG A 32 14.39 -1.76 -30.89
CA ARG A 32 14.39 -0.32 -30.56
C ARG A 32 13.30 0.42 -31.33
N ASN A 33 13.16 0.14 -32.63
CA ASN A 33 12.14 0.77 -33.46
C ASN A 33 10.72 0.43 -33.00
N ALA A 34 10.47 -0.82 -32.54
CA ALA A 34 9.18 -1.20 -31.98
C ALA A 34 8.84 -0.39 -30.71
N ILE A 35 9.82 -0.16 -29.84
CA ILE A 35 9.65 0.67 -28.63
C ILE A 35 9.40 2.13 -29.01
N GLU A 36 10.17 2.69 -29.94
CA GLU A 36 9.97 4.05 -30.43
C GLU A 36 8.58 4.26 -31.05
N GLN A 37 8.07 3.27 -31.80
CA GLN A 37 6.69 3.32 -32.32
C GLN A 37 5.66 3.32 -31.18
N GLN A 38 5.85 2.49 -30.16
CA GLN A 38 4.94 2.44 -29.01
C GLN A 38 4.97 3.75 -28.20
N MET A 39 6.16 4.36 -28.01
CA MET A 39 6.31 5.66 -27.35
C MET A 39 5.56 6.78 -28.08
N VAL A 40 5.54 6.75 -29.42
CA VAL A 40 4.79 7.74 -30.22
C VAL A 40 3.27 7.55 -30.09
N THR A 41 2.82 6.31 -29.85
CA THR A 41 1.39 6.00 -29.74
C THR A 41 0.80 6.20 -28.35
N ASP A 42 1.64 6.24 -27.31
CA ASP A 42 1.20 6.31 -25.91
C ASP A 42 1.96 7.38 -25.13
N ASP A 43 1.27 8.49 -24.84
CA ASP A 43 1.77 9.61 -24.04
C ASP A 43 2.29 9.15 -22.66
N PHE A 44 1.67 8.13 -22.05
CA PHE A 44 2.10 7.61 -20.75
C PHE A 44 3.47 6.93 -20.83
N THR A 45 3.67 6.09 -21.84
CA THR A 45 4.95 5.44 -22.10
C THR A 45 6.04 6.47 -22.40
N ASN A 46 5.73 7.50 -23.21
CA ASN A 46 6.67 8.56 -23.51
C ASN A 46 7.14 9.30 -22.25
N ASP A 47 6.19 9.71 -21.40
CA ASP A 47 6.49 10.38 -20.12
C ASP A 47 7.30 9.49 -19.18
N ALA A 48 7.00 8.19 -19.13
CA ALA A 48 7.71 7.23 -18.30
C ALA A 48 9.18 7.05 -18.74
N VAL A 49 9.43 6.99 -20.05
CA VAL A 49 10.79 6.87 -20.60
C VAL A 49 11.60 8.14 -20.37
N GLU A 50 11.01 9.32 -20.57
CA GLU A 50 11.67 10.61 -20.26
C GLU A 50 12.06 10.69 -18.77
N GLY A 51 11.12 10.33 -17.89
CA GLY A 51 11.37 10.24 -16.45
C GLY A 51 12.50 9.28 -16.08
N LEU A 52 12.62 8.17 -16.80
CA LEU A 52 13.64 7.15 -16.56
C LEU A 52 15.02 7.55 -17.12
N GLU A 53 15.06 8.27 -18.23
CA GLU A 53 16.29 8.80 -18.82
C GLU A 53 16.97 9.83 -17.91
N ILE A 54 16.18 10.69 -17.25
CA ILE A 54 16.65 11.68 -16.26
C ILE A 54 17.41 11.02 -15.11
N VAL A 55 17.09 9.76 -14.76
CA VAL A 55 17.74 9.06 -13.64
C VAL A 55 19.20 8.71 -13.96
N GLY A 56 19.62 8.71 -15.24
CA GLY A 56 21.01 8.77 -15.75
C GLY A 56 21.96 7.62 -15.36
N ASN A 57 22.04 7.30 -14.07
CA ASN A 57 22.88 6.26 -13.50
C ASN A 57 22.10 4.95 -13.33
N LYS A 58 22.03 4.20 -14.43
CA LYS A 58 21.36 2.89 -14.56
C LYS A 58 21.86 1.85 -13.54
N ALA A 59 23.08 1.98 -13.03
CA ALA A 59 23.65 1.07 -12.03
C ALA A 59 22.97 1.19 -10.65
N HIS A 60 22.43 2.36 -10.30
CA HIS A 60 21.75 2.59 -9.03
C HIS A 60 20.22 2.57 -9.14
N LEU A 61 19.69 2.62 -10.37
CA LEU A 61 18.27 2.62 -10.64
C LEU A 61 17.57 1.41 -10.02
N HIS A 62 18.13 0.20 -10.17
CA HIS A 62 17.53 -1.01 -9.61
C HIS A 62 17.49 -0.97 -8.08
N THR A 63 18.59 -0.58 -7.44
CA THR A 63 18.65 -0.42 -5.98
C THR A 63 17.71 0.67 -5.47
N TYR A 64 17.49 1.72 -6.27
CA TYR A 64 16.56 2.79 -5.94
C TYR A 64 15.11 2.32 -6.04
N ILE A 65 14.76 1.56 -7.08
CA ILE A 65 13.46 0.92 -7.22
C ILE A 65 13.18 -0.01 -6.04
N ASP A 66 14.13 -0.88 -5.68
CA ASP A 66 13.99 -1.79 -4.54
C ASP A 66 13.74 -1.03 -3.22
N LYS A 67 14.53 0.03 -2.98
CA LYS A 67 14.37 0.88 -1.80
C LYS A 67 13.02 1.58 -1.79
N LEU A 68 12.58 2.11 -2.93
CA LEU A 68 11.31 2.80 -3.07
C LEU A 68 10.15 1.84 -2.79
N ASN A 69 10.17 0.66 -3.40
CA ASN A 69 9.14 -0.36 -3.25
C ASN A 69 9.03 -0.81 -1.78
N HIS A 70 10.18 -1.08 -1.14
CA HIS A 70 10.25 -1.41 0.28
C HIS A 70 9.73 -0.28 1.18
N GLN A 71 10.09 0.98 0.90
CA GLN A 71 9.62 2.14 1.68
C GLN A 71 8.12 2.39 1.51
N LEU A 72 7.58 2.22 0.30
CA LEU A 72 6.14 2.31 0.03
C LEU A 72 5.37 1.28 0.84
N GLN A 73 5.76 0.01 0.74
CA GLN A 73 5.14 -1.08 1.52
C GLN A 73 5.20 -0.78 3.02
N LYS A 74 6.36 -0.33 3.52
CA LYS A 74 6.54 0.06 4.92
C LYS A 74 5.62 1.22 5.33
N SER A 75 5.47 2.24 4.49
CA SER A 75 4.64 3.41 4.78
C SER A 75 3.14 3.07 4.80
N ILE A 76 2.69 2.21 3.90
CA ILE A 76 1.32 1.71 3.84
C ILE A 76 1.04 0.82 5.05
N ALA A 77 1.94 -0.12 5.35
CA ALA A 77 1.85 -0.98 6.53
C ALA A 77 1.83 -0.17 7.83
N ALA A 78 2.68 0.85 7.96
CA ALA A 78 2.70 1.73 9.12
C ALA A 78 1.39 2.52 9.27
N LYS A 79 0.82 3.05 8.17
CA LYS A 79 -0.50 3.71 8.20
C LYS A 79 -1.61 2.74 8.60
N LYS A 80 -1.59 1.50 8.09
CA LYS A 80 -2.55 0.44 8.45
C LYS A 80 -2.44 0.06 9.93
N GLN A 81 -1.23 -0.14 10.44
CA GLN A 81 -0.97 -0.43 11.84
C GLN A 81 -1.38 0.71 12.78
N ARG A 82 -1.11 1.98 12.41
CA ARG A 82 -1.56 3.15 13.20
C ARG A 82 -3.09 3.23 13.28
N LYS A 83 -3.80 2.94 12.17
CA LYS A 83 -5.27 2.85 12.16
C LYS A 83 -5.78 1.68 13.02
N ALA A 84 -5.13 0.52 12.95
CA ALA A 84 -5.49 -0.65 13.75
C ALA A 84 -5.28 -0.43 15.27
N LYS A 85 -4.15 0.17 15.67
CA LYS A 85 -3.88 0.53 17.07
C LYS A 85 -4.91 1.52 17.63
N ARG A 86 -5.38 2.49 16.83
CA ARG A 86 -6.47 3.40 17.23
C ARG A 86 -7.81 2.67 17.44
N LYS A 87 -8.13 1.68 16.61
CA LYS A 87 -9.36 0.87 16.79
C LYS A 87 -9.34 0.01 18.05
N LEU A 88 -8.19 -0.49 18.47
CA LEU A 88 -8.06 -1.31 19.68
C LEU A 88 -8.14 -0.49 20.98
N ALA A 89 -7.72 0.78 20.95
CA ALA A 89 -7.77 1.66 22.12
C ALA A 89 -9.20 2.04 22.53
N ASP A 90 -10.14 2.11 21.57
CA ASP A 90 -11.54 2.50 21.80
C ASP A 90 -12.32 1.46 22.62
N ASN A 91 -12.00 0.17 22.43
CA ASN A 91 -12.71 -0.93 23.11
C ASN A 91 -12.35 -1.10 24.61
N SER A 92 -11.35 -0.38 25.12
CA SER A 92 -10.92 -0.54 26.52
C SER A 92 -11.96 -0.02 27.52
N TRP A 93 -12.69 1.04 27.17
CA TRP A 93 -13.75 1.60 28.02
C TRP A 93 -14.95 0.66 28.17
N ILE A 94 -15.30 -0.06 27.09
CA ILE A 94 -16.39 -1.04 27.09
C ILE A 94 -16.05 -2.22 28.00
N ILE A 95 -14.81 -2.72 27.97
CA ILE A 95 -14.36 -3.81 28.85
C ILE A 95 -14.44 -3.39 30.33
N ILE A 96 -14.04 -2.16 30.66
CA ILE A 96 -14.11 -1.62 32.03
C ILE A 96 -15.58 -1.52 32.49
N ALA A 97 -16.47 -0.99 31.65
CA ALA A 97 -17.90 -0.88 31.98
C ALA A 97 -18.54 -2.25 32.25
N ILE A 98 -18.27 -3.25 31.39
CA ILE A 98 -18.78 -4.62 31.59
C ILE A 98 -18.23 -5.21 32.89
N SER A 99 -16.94 -5.01 33.19
CA SER A 99 -16.32 -5.51 34.41
C SER A 99 -16.98 -4.93 35.67
N ILE A 100 -17.32 -3.64 35.67
CA ILE A 100 -18.00 -2.98 36.80
C ILE A 100 -19.41 -3.57 37.00
N ILE A 101 -20.17 -3.75 35.91
CA ILE A 101 -21.51 -4.33 35.96
C ILE A 101 -21.47 -5.75 36.54
N LEU A 102 -20.50 -6.57 36.11
CA LEU A 102 -20.36 -7.94 36.59
C LEU A 102 -20.05 -7.97 38.08
N VAL A 103 -19.15 -7.10 38.55
CA VAL A 103 -18.84 -6.96 39.99
C VAL A 103 -20.08 -6.54 40.79
N LEU A 104 -20.88 -5.59 40.28
CA LEU A 104 -22.13 -5.18 40.93
C LEU A 104 -23.14 -6.34 41.02
N CYS A 105 -23.26 -7.17 39.98
CA CYS A 105 -24.10 -8.37 40.01
C CYS A 105 -23.65 -9.37 41.07
N VAL A 106 -22.34 -9.62 41.19
CA VAL A 106 -21.78 -10.53 42.19
C VAL A 106 -22.03 -10.01 43.61
N ILE A 107 -21.81 -8.72 43.85
CA ILE A 107 -22.08 -8.09 45.15
C ILE A 107 -23.57 -8.15 45.48
N GLY A 108 -24.43 -7.82 44.52
CA GLY A 108 -25.89 -7.89 44.69
C GLY A 108 -26.36 -9.30 45.05
N TYR A 109 -25.83 -10.32 44.34
CA TYR A 109 -26.11 -11.72 44.66
C TYR A 109 -25.68 -12.07 46.09
N TYR A 110 -24.47 -11.68 46.50
CA TYR A 110 -23.97 -11.94 47.85
C TYR A 110 -24.83 -11.30 48.94
N VAL A 111 -25.27 -10.05 48.75
CA VAL A 111 -26.13 -9.34 49.72
C VAL A 111 -27.49 -10.01 49.84
N LEU A 112 -28.10 -10.41 48.72
CA LEU A 112 -29.38 -11.11 48.73
C LEU A 112 -29.27 -12.48 49.39
N HIS A 113 -28.23 -13.25 49.08
CA HIS A 113 -28.00 -14.55 49.70
C HIS A 113 -27.74 -14.43 51.20
N LEU A 114 -26.97 -13.43 51.64
CA LEU A 114 -26.70 -13.19 53.05
C LEU A 114 -27.97 -12.78 53.82
N LYS A 115 -28.85 -11.99 53.20
CA LYS A 115 -30.14 -11.58 53.78
C LYS A 115 -31.21 -12.66 53.78
N LEU A 116 -31.12 -13.66 52.89
CA LEU A 116 -32.05 -14.78 52.83
C LEU A 116 -31.66 -15.93 53.79
N PHE A 117 -30.39 -15.99 54.21
CA PHE A 117 -29.84 -17.05 55.06
C PHE A 117 -29.60 -16.64 56.53
N SER A 118 -29.80 -15.36 56.88
CA SER A 118 -29.76 -14.83 58.27
C SER A 118 -31.15 -14.46 58.76
#